data_AF-A0A2D6NF89-F1
#
_entry.id   AF-A0A2D6NF89-F1
#
_cell.length_a   1.000
_cell.length_b   1.000
_cell.length_c   1.000
_cell.angle_alpha   90.00
_cell.angle_beta   90.00
_cell.angle_gamma   90.00
#
_symmetry.space_group_name_H-M   'P 1'
#
loop_
_entity.id
_entity.type
_entity.pdbx_description
1 polymer ?
#
loop_
_entity_poly.entity_id
_entity_poly.type
_entity_poly.pdbx_seq_one_letter_code
_entity_poly.pdbx_strand_id
1 'polypeptide(L)'
;MSRIILLIILYAIIIANGTPATVATYKAIIHSSANHEEGDFNYLITKEGEIQLTRSIRVIGEHTEDRNQFIGIALEGEVYFNEVQHAMLIKLLWDLNTLEIELHNDNCPGPGLDISFIEKAIELQKEEQND
;
A
#
# COMPACT_ATOMS: atom_id res chain seq x y z
N MET A 1 -9.42 25.64 7.94
CA MET A 1 -10.25 24.65 7.24
C MET A 1 -9.68 23.29 7.59
N SER A 2 -10.51 22.43 8.18
CA SER A 2 -10.12 21.47 9.22
C SER A 2 -9.76 20.10 8.65
N ARG A 3 -8.68 19.49 9.16
CA ARG A 3 -8.18 18.12 8.85
C ARG A 3 -9.25 17.01 8.93
N ILE A 4 -10.36 17.30 9.60
CA ILE A 4 -11.53 16.43 9.76
C ILE A 4 -12.25 16.17 8.43
N ILE A 5 -12.23 17.13 7.49
CA ILE A 5 -12.92 16.96 6.20
C ILE A 5 -12.19 15.94 5.31
N LEU A 6 -10.85 15.86 5.42
CA LEU A 6 -10.04 14.91 4.65
C LEU A 6 -10.35 13.44 5.06
N LEU A 7 -10.50 13.19 6.36
CA LEU A 7 -10.86 11.88 6.92
C LEU A 7 -12.23 11.39 6.42
N ILE A 8 -13.20 12.29 6.26
CA ILE A 8 -14.56 11.93 5.81
C ILE A 8 -14.59 11.62 4.29
N ILE A 9 -13.76 12.27 3.49
CA ILE A 9 -13.67 11.98 2.04
C ILE A 9 -12.97 10.63 1.80
N LEU A 10 -11.93 10.32 2.58
CA LEU A 10 -11.31 8.99 2.64
C LEU A 10 -12.33 7.90 3.02
N TYR A 11 -13.19 8.18 4.00
CA TYR A 11 -14.22 7.26 4.49
C TYR A 11 -15.27 6.87 3.42
N ALA A 12 -15.67 7.80 2.56
CA ALA A 12 -16.71 7.55 1.54
C ALA A 12 -16.25 6.63 0.38
N ILE A 13 -14.94 6.51 0.14
CA ILE A 13 -14.39 5.67 -0.94
C ILE A 13 -14.29 4.19 -0.51
N ILE A 14 -14.28 3.91 0.80
CA ILE A 14 -13.90 2.60 1.36
C ILE A 14 -15.10 1.63 1.55
N ILE A 15 -16.33 2.13 1.70
CA ILE A 15 -17.48 1.31 2.14
C ILE A 15 -18.12 0.47 1.00
N ALA A 16 -17.74 0.68 -0.26
CA ALA A 16 -18.26 -0.11 -1.36
C ALA A 16 -17.28 -1.26 -1.69
N ASN A 17 -17.49 -2.43 -1.07
CA ASN A 17 -17.34 -3.79 -1.64
C ASN A 17 -16.79 -4.81 -0.63
N GLY A 18 -17.64 -5.79 -0.29
CA GLY A 18 -17.26 -7.20 -0.09
C GLY A 18 -16.50 -7.58 1.19
N THR A 19 -16.99 -8.62 1.86
CA THR A 19 -16.27 -9.36 2.90
C THR A 19 -14.96 -9.94 2.34
N PRO A 20 -13.81 -9.81 3.04
CA PRO A 20 -12.58 -10.44 2.58
C PRO A 20 -12.71 -11.97 2.70
N ALA A 21 -12.40 -12.68 1.61
CA ALA A 21 -12.20 -14.12 1.64
C ALA A 21 -11.09 -14.47 2.65
N THR A 22 -11.12 -15.67 3.22
CA THR A 22 -10.02 -16.19 4.04
C THR A 22 -8.76 -16.34 3.16
N VAL A 23 -7.92 -15.30 3.13
CA VAL A 23 -6.69 -15.26 2.31
C VAL A 23 -5.47 -15.21 3.23
N ALA A 24 -4.42 -15.92 2.83
CA ALA A 24 -3.10 -15.86 3.45
C ALA A 24 -2.72 -14.42 3.81
N THR A 25 -2.20 -14.21 5.02
CA THR A 25 -1.57 -12.94 5.38
C THR A 25 -0.36 -12.77 4.49
N TYR A 26 -0.46 -11.91 3.49
CA TYR A 26 0.69 -11.54 2.69
C TYR A 26 1.49 -10.50 3.46
N LYS A 27 2.80 -10.52 3.29
CA LYS A 27 3.67 -9.43 3.70
C LYS A 27 3.88 -8.53 2.48
N ALA A 28 3.86 -7.22 2.67
CA ALA A 28 4.07 -6.24 1.61
C ALA A 28 5.43 -5.56 1.76
N ILE A 29 6.14 -5.39 0.65
CA ILE A 29 7.35 -4.55 0.59
C ILE A 29 7.01 -3.29 -0.19
N ILE A 30 7.33 -2.14 0.37
CA ILE A 30 7.04 -0.84 -0.24
C ILE A 30 8.28 -0.27 -0.94
N HIS A 31 8.07 0.17 -2.18
CA HIS A 31 9.08 0.73 -3.07
C HIS A 31 8.71 2.13 -3.55
N SER A 32 9.72 2.90 -3.91
CA SER A 32 9.59 4.04 -4.83
C SER A 32 9.68 3.49 -6.26
N SER A 33 8.94 4.05 -7.21
CA SER A 33 9.05 3.64 -8.62
C SER A 33 10.27 4.24 -9.34
N ALA A 34 10.98 5.21 -8.76
CA ALA A 34 11.95 6.04 -9.47
C ALA A 34 13.18 5.28 -10.00
N ASN A 35 13.51 4.14 -9.38
CA ASN A 35 14.68 3.32 -9.72
C ASN A 35 14.31 1.88 -10.13
N HIS A 36 13.03 1.64 -10.46
CA HIS A 36 12.51 0.31 -10.72
C HIS A 36 11.70 0.31 -12.02
N GLU A 37 11.77 -0.78 -12.78
CA GLU A 37 10.95 -0.95 -13.97
C GLU A 37 9.52 -1.34 -13.56
N GLU A 38 8.51 -1.01 -14.39
CA GLU A 38 7.10 -1.31 -14.07
C GLU A 38 6.84 -2.81 -13.76
N GLY A 39 7.70 -3.72 -14.22
CA GLY A 39 7.61 -5.17 -13.97
C GLY A 39 8.25 -5.68 -12.67
N ASP A 40 8.89 -4.81 -11.88
CA ASP A 40 9.62 -5.23 -10.68
C ASP A 40 8.67 -5.52 -9.52
N PHE A 41 7.58 -4.76 -9.40
CA PHE A 41 6.59 -4.85 -8.33
C PHE A 41 5.27 -5.47 -8.83
N ASN A 42 4.39 -5.86 -7.90
CA ASN A 42 3.06 -6.37 -8.22
C ASN A 42 2.07 -5.25 -8.51
N TYR A 43 2.16 -4.17 -7.73
CA TYR A 43 1.26 -3.02 -7.83
C TYR A 43 2.03 -1.72 -7.96
N LEU A 44 1.51 -0.79 -8.76
CA LEU A 44 1.92 0.61 -8.82
C LEU A 44 0.78 1.51 -8.36
N ILE A 45 1.08 2.48 -7.51
CA ILE A 45 0.16 3.54 -7.10
C ILE A 45 0.62 4.86 -7.72
N THR A 46 -0.12 5.36 -8.72
CA THR A 46 0.21 6.61 -9.41
C THR A 46 -0.03 7.83 -8.52
N LYS A 47 0.51 8.99 -8.89
CA LYS A 47 0.29 10.26 -8.18
C LYS A 47 -1.18 10.69 -8.17
N GLU A 48 -1.96 10.25 -9.14
CA GLU A 48 -3.39 10.50 -9.27
C GLU A 48 -4.23 9.53 -8.41
N GLY A 49 -3.61 8.51 -7.82
CA GLY A 49 -4.28 7.52 -6.98
C GLY A 49 -4.81 6.31 -7.74
N GLU A 50 -4.36 6.07 -8.96
CA GLU A 50 -4.68 4.82 -9.66
C GLU A 50 -3.83 3.67 -9.09
N ILE A 51 -4.47 2.52 -8.82
CA ILE A 51 -3.78 1.28 -8.46
C ILE A 51 -3.71 0.39 -9.70
N GLN A 52 -2.51 0.21 -10.23
CA GLN A 52 -2.27 -0.63 -11.40
C GLN A 52 -1.66 -1.97 -10.98
N LEU A 53 -2.18 -3.08 -11.51
CA LEU A 53 -1.56 -4.40 -11.37
C LEU A 53 -0.52 -4.56 -12.49
N THR A 54 0.75 -4.52 -12.14
CA THR A 54 1.85 -4.58 -13.12
C THR A 54 2.47 -5.97 -13.23
N ARG A 55 2.40 -6.77 -12.15
CA ARG A 55 2.82 -8.18 -12.15
C ARG A 55 1.86 -9.04 -11.32
N SER A 56 1.61 -10.26 -11.80
CA SER A 56 0.76 -11.22 -11.09
C SER A 56 1.29 -11.51 -9.68
N ILE A 57 0.43 -11.39 -8.66
CA ILE A 57 0.71 -11.77 -7.26
C ILE A 57 1.07 -13.25 -7.06
N ARG A 58 0.81 -14.10 -8.07
CA ARG A 58 1.12 -15.53 -8.04
C ARG A 58 2.50 -15.87 -8.60
N VAL A 59 3.19 -14.89 -9.17
CA VAL A 59 4.53 -15.03 -9.70
C VAL A 59 5.46 -14.40 -8.68
N ILE A 60 6.34 -15.23 -8.11
CA ILE A 60 7.46 -14.79 -7.26
C ILE A 60 8.17 -13.64 -7.99
N GLY A 61 8.24 -12.48 -7.35
CA GLY A 61 8.83 -11.25 -7.91
C GLY A 61 10.33 -11.39 -8.22
N GLU A 62 10.94 -10.35 -8.77
CA GLU A 62 12.40 -10.15 -8.75
C GLU A 62 12.73 -8.83 -8.03
N HIS A 63 11.91 -8.45 -7.04
CA HIS A 63 12.03 -7.16 -6.36
C HIS A 63 13.02 -7.17 -5.19
N THR A 64 13.37 -8.36 -4.67
CA THR A 64 14.28 -8.51 -3.53
C THR A 64 14.92 -9.90 -3.50
N GLU A 65 16.26 -9.98 -3.40
CA GLU A 65 16.93 -11.25 -3.08
C GLU A 65 16.31 -11.85 -1.80
N ASP A 66 15.87 -13.11 -1.86
CA ASP A 66 15.24 -13.90 -0.78
C ASP A 66 13.86 -13.43 -0.24
N ARG A 67 13.27 -12.36 -0.77
CA ARG A 67 11.94 -11.83 -0.32
C ARG A 67 10.91 -11.70 -1.44
N ASN A 68 11.18 -12.30 -2.60
CA ASN A 68 10.31 -12.30 -3.77
C ASN A 68 8.92 -12.95 -3.57
N GLN A 69 8.71 -13.67 -2.46
CA GLN A 69 7.42 -14.19 -2.02
C GLN A 69 6.49 -13.12 -1.43
N PHE A 70 7.00 -11.92 -1.13
CA PHE A 70 6.21 -10.80 -0.63
C PHE A 70 5.59 -10.01 -1.79
N ILE A 71 4.49 -9.31 -1.51
CA ILE A 71 3.84 -8.45 -2.50
C ILE A 71 4.64 -7.14 -2.59
N GLY A 72 5.23 -6.87 -3.77
CA GLY A 72 5.88 -5.60 -4.05
C GLY A 72 4.84 -4.53 -4.40
N ILE A 73 4.84 -3.41 -3.70
CA ILE A 73 3.97 -2.26 -3.98
C ILE A 73 4.86 -1.04 -4.19
N ALA A 74 4.82 -0.45 -5.38
CA ALA A 74 5.52 0.80 -5.67
C ALA A 74 4.58 2.00 -5.62
N LEU A 75 5.10 3.12 -5.13
CA LEU A 75 4.47 4.43 -5.24
C LEU A 75 5.20 5.23 -6.31
N GLU A 76 4.45 5.84 -7.22
CA GLU A 76 5.01 6.66 -8.28
C GLU A 76 5.73 7.89 -7.70
N GLY A 77 7.02 8.01 -7.98
CA GLY A 77 7.88 9.08 -7.48
C GLY A 77 9.10 8.55 -6.75
N GLU A 78 9.90 9.48 -6.21
CA GLU A 78 11.24 9.17 -5.66
C GLU A 78 11.30 9.26 -4.13
N VAL A 79 10.81 10.36 -3.55
CA VAL A 79 11.03 10.66 -2.12
C VAL A 79 9.76 11.11 -1.39
N TYR A 80 8.88 11.86 -2.06
CA TYR A 80 7.68 12.44 -1.45
C TYR A 80 6.44 11.93 -2.15
N PHE A 81 5.53 11.34 -1.37
CA PHE A 81 4.26 10.81 -1.84
C PHE A 81 3.12 11.69 -1.34
N ASN A 82 2.12 11.93 -2.17
CA ASN A 82 1.02 12.80 -1.81
C ASN A 82 -0.04 12.08 -0.95
N GLU A 83 -0.98 12.82 -0.37
CA GLU A 83 -2.03 12.27 0.50
C GLU A 83 -2.91 11.23 -0.22
N VAL A 84 -3.10 11.38 -1.54
CA VAL A 84 -3.88 10.42 -2.35
C VAL A 84 -3.15 9.09 -2.45
N GLN A 85 -1.84 9.10 -2.67
CA GLN A 85 -1.03 7.88 -2.70
C GLN A 85 -1.04 7.16 -1.35
N HIS A 86 -0.96 7.90 -0.24
CA HIS A 86 -1.08 7.33 1.11
C HIS A 86 -2.45 6.67 1.33
N ALA A 87 -3.53 7.36 0.93
CA ALA A 87 -4.89 6.84 1.00
C ALA A 87 -5.07 5.53 0.23
N MET A 88 -4.52 5.48 -0.99
CA MET A 88 -4.61 4.30 -1.87
C MET A 88 -3.73 3.17 -1.40
N LEU A 89 -2.58 3.46 -0.79
CA LEU A 89 -1.76 2.45 -0.16
C LEU A 89 -2.50 1.79 1.01
N ILE A 90 -3.09 2.58 1.92
CA ILE A 90 -3.89 2.05 3.04
C ILE A 90 -5.03 1.18 2.52
N LYS A 91 -5.78 1.67 1.52
CA LYS A 91 -6.86 0.91 0.90
C LYS A 91 -6.38 -0.40 0.29
N LEU A 92 -5.27 -0.40 -0.44
CA LEU A 92 -4.73 -1.59 -1.08
C LEU A 92 -4.27 -2.62 -0.04
N LEU A 93 -3.54 -2.18 0.99
CA LEU A 93 -3.08 -3.05 2.07
C LEU A 93 -4.26 -3.68 2.83
N TRP A 94 -5.33 -2.91 3.01
CA TRP A 94 -6.60 -3.39 3.55
C TRP A 94 -7.22 -4.47 2.66
N ASP A 95 -7.39 -4.19 1.37
CA ASP A 95 -7.99 -5.14 0.40
C ASP A 95 -7.19 -6.45 0.31
N LEU A 96 -5.85 -6.37 0.47
CA LEU A 96 -4.93 -7.51 0.52
C LEU A 96 -4.91 -8.21 1.89
N ASN A 97 -5.57 -7.64 2.91
CA ASN A 97 -5.55 -8.09 4.30
C ASN A 97 -4.12 -8.30 4.85
N THR A 98 -3.20 -7.38 4.53
CA THR A 98 -1.84 -7.37 5.06
C THR A 98 -1.68 -6.38 6.21
N LEU A 99 -1.02 -6.81 7.28
CA LEU A 99 -0.55 -5.95 8.38
C LEU A 99 0.97 -5.88 8.46
N GLU A 100 1.66 -6.79 7.76
CA GLU A 100 3.11 -6.84 7.78
C GLU A 100 3.61 -6.03 6.59
N ILE A 101 4.10 -4.83 6.89
CA ILE A 101 4.65 -3.91 5.91
C ILE A 101 6.15 -3.79 6.19
N GLU A 102 6.95 -3.89 5.13
CA GLU A 102 8.37 -3.58 5.19
C GLU A 102 8.74 -2.55 4.13
N LEU A 103 9.76 -1.76 4.44
CA LEU A 103 10.43 -0.97 3.42
C LEU A 103 11.39 -1.86 2.63
N HIS A 104 11.60 -1.55 1.36
CA HIS A 104 12.52 -2.29 0.52
C HIS A 104 13.95 -2.31 1.12
N ASN A 105 14.42 -1.14 1.57
CA ASN A 105 15.65 -0.94 2.33
C ASN A 105 15.58 0.40 3.09
N ASP A 106 16.65 0.79 3.78
CA ASP A 106 16.70 2.02 4.59
C ASP A 106 16.49 3.32 3.77
N ASN A 107 16.67 3.27 2.44
CA ASN A 107 16.59 4.44 1.56
C ASN A 107 15.36 4.43 0.63
N CYS A 108 14.70 3.29 0.45
CA CYS A 108 13.58 3.11 -0.47
C CYS A 108 12.35 2.63 0.33
N PRO A 109 11.22 3.36 0.30
CA PRO A 109 10.78 4.33 -0.72
C PRO A 109 11.17 5.79 -0.46
N GLY A 110 12.00 6.05 0.55
CA GLY A 110 12.41 7.40 0.94
C GLY A 110 11.61 7.96 2.13
N PRO A 111 12.08 9.05 2.74
CA PRO A 111 11.52 9.60 3.98
C PRO A 111 10.10 10.18 3.90
N GLY A 112 9.53 10.33 2.70
CA GLY A 112 8.19 10.89 2.53
C GLY A 112 7.06 9.90 2.78
N LEU A 113 7.35 8.66 3.17
CA LEU A 113 6.36 7.66 3.57
C LEU A 113 6.42 7.43 5.09
N ASP A 114 5.34 7.76 5.80
CA ASP A 114 5.20 7.48 7.23
C ASP A 114 4.52 6.12 7.44
N ILE A 115 5.33 5.07 7.59
CA ILE A 115 4.84 3.70 7.79
C ILE A 115 4.05 3.55 9.08
N SER A 116 4.50 4.19 10.17
CA SER A 116 3.79 4.11 11.46
C SER A 116 2.40 4.71 11.38
N PHE A 117 2.22 5.78 10.61
CA PHE A 117 0.90 6.32 10.32
C PHE A 117 0.02 5.34 9.53
N ILE A 118 0.57 4.67 8.51
CA ILE A 118 -0.16 3.71 7.67
C ILE A 118 -0.59 2.49 8.49
N GLU A 119 0.32 1.90 9.27
CA GLU A 119 0.03 0.78 10.16
C GLU A 119 -1.09 1.14 11.13
N LYS A 120 -1.01 2.33 11.74
CA LYS A 120 -2.02 2.78 12.69
C LYS A 120 -3.39 2.98 12.04
N ALA A 121 -3.44 3.50 10.82
CA ALA A 121 -4.70 3.67 10.09
C ALA A 121 -5.37 2.33 9.79
N ILE A 122 -4.60 1.32 9.41
CA ILE A 122 -5.13 -0.04 9.12
C ILE A 122 -5.64 -0.71 10.40
N GLU A 123 -4.91 -0.58 11.53
CA GLU A 123 -5.36 -1.10 12.83
C GLU A 123 -6.74 -0.56 13.22
N LEU A 124 -6.90 0.77 13.18
CA LEU A 124 -8.16 1.43 13.55
C LEU A 124 -9.33 0.97 12.67
N GLN A 125 -9.09 0.79 11.38
CA GLN A 125 -10.10 0.29 10.45
C GLN A 125 -10.54 -1.16 10.75
N LYS A 126 -9.64 -2.00 11.31
CA LYS A 126 -9.99 -3.37 11.74
C LYS A 126 -10.81 -3.37 13.01
N GLU A 127 -10.52 -2.49 13.96
CA GLU A 127 -11.29 -2.36 15.19
C GLU A 127 -12.75 -1.98 14.88
N GLU A 128 -12.98 -0.99 14.01
CA GLU A 128 -14.33 -0.52 13.63
C GLU A 128 -15.20 -1.54 12.91
N GLN A 129 -14.63 -2.57 12.27
CA GLN A 129 -15.41 -3.62 11.59
C GLN A 129 -15.80 -4.80 12.49
N ASN A 130 -15.17 -4.92 13.66
CA ASN A 130 -15.45 -5.99 14.62
C ASN A 130 -16.45 -5.58 15.72
N ASP A 131 -16.88 -4.31 15.73
CA ASP A 131 -17.94 -3.74 16.58
C ASP A 131 -19.30 -3.67 15.84
#